data_AF-A0A1F3VG93-F1
#
_entry.id   AF-A0A1F3VG93-F1
#
_cell.length_a   1.000
_cell.length_b   1.000
_cell.length_c   1.000
_cell.angle_alpha   90.00
_cell.angle_beta   90.00
_cell.angle_gamma   90.00
#
_symmetry.space_group_name_H-M   'P 1'
#
loop_
_entity.id
_entity.type
_entity.pdbx_description
1 polymer ?
#
loop_
_entity_poly.entity_id
_entity_poly.type
_entity_poly.pdbx_seq_one_letter_code
_entity_poly.pdbx_strand_id
1 'polypeptide(L)'
;MKKILMLVTSLLISCAAFAEEGQELTTIHGTNIDMKIYDHAMAGAIKDYVAWGFFDEAAGVAELIVRKYELTIKTIFTKQENGKVGGTIVHTKDGVEYKTQIEFAGIDSANKIIKLKINDELVSVHVVPESMNESHMVNPTFTAVVAGETISYQMGGEGCYGKSMFFAMMILGAYIH
;
A
#
# COMPACT_ATOMS: atom_id res chain seq x y z
N MET A 1 8.47 56.74 -29.67
CA MET A 1 7.69 57.30 -28.53
C MET A 1 6.56 56.35 -28.20
N LYS A 2 6.45 55.91 -26.93
CA LYS A 2 5.19 55.50 -26.24
C LYS A 2 4.44 54.27 -26.82
N LYS A 3 4.10 53.19 -26.11
CA LYS A 3 4.04 52.85 -24.68
C LYS A 3 4.00 51.32 -24.55
N ILE A 4 4.65 50.83 -23.50
CA ILE A 4 4.45 49.54 -22.84
C ILE A 4 3.01 49.48 -22.29
N LEU A 5 2.31 48.36 -22.44
CA LEU A 5 1.44 47.87 -21.37
C LEU A 5 1.41 46.33 -21.39
N MET A 6 2.10 45.77 -20.40
CA MET A 6 1.98 44.39 -19.95
C MET A 6 0.52 44.09 -19.59
N LEU A 7 0.01 42.96 -20.07
CA LEU A 7 -1.09 42.26 -19.42
C LEU A 7 -0.66 40.80 -19.24
N VAL A 8 0.20 40.57 -18.24
CA VAL A 8 0.44 39.24 -17.68
C VAL A 8 -0.77 38.98 -16.77
N THR A 9 -1.86 38.51 -17.36
CA THR A 9 -2.99 38.02 -16.59
C THR A 9 -2.60 36.66 -16.05
N SER A 10 -2.19 36.66 -14.79
CA SER A 10 -1.98 35.51 -13.93
C SER A 10 -3.19 34.57 -13.97
N LEU A 11 -3.12 33.55 -14.82
CA LEU A 11 -3.96 32.37 -14.74
C LEU A 11 -3.44 31.46 -13.63
N LEU A 12 -3.48 31.96 -12.39
CA LEU A 12 -3.46 31.12 -11.20
C LEU A 12 -4.88 30.56 -11.04
N ILE A 13 -5.26 29.63 -11.92
CA ILE A 13 -6.33 28.69 -11.60
C ILE A 13 -5.69 27.75 -10.58
N SER A 14 -5.88 28.15 -9.32
CA SER A 14 -5.95 27.28 -8.16
C SER A 14 -6.30 25.86 -8.59
N CYS A 15 -5.32 24.95 -8.50
CA CYS A 15 -5.64 23.55 -8.23
C CYS A 15 -6.46 23.58 -6.94
N ALA A 16 -7.78 23.59 -7.09
CA ALA A 16 -8.67 23.18 -6.03
C ALA A 16 -8.22 21.75 -5.73
N ALA A 17 -7.47 21.59 -4.65
CA ALA A 17 -7.41 20.32 -3.96
C ALA A 17 -8.87 20.00 -3.64
N PHE A 18 -9.49 19.16 -4.47
CA PHE A 18 -10.66 18.42 -4.05
C PHE A 18 -10.15 17.53 -2.91
N ALA A 19 -10.15 18.08 -1.70
CA ALA A 19 -10.19 17.25 -0.52
C ALA A 19 -11.47 16.42 -0.68
N GLU A 20 -11.34 15.13 -0.93
CA GLU A 20 -12.47 14.22 -0.90
C GLU A 20 -13.09 14.32 0.50
N GLU A 21 -14.14 15.13 0.64
CA GLU A 21 -15.03 15.07 1.79
C GLU A 21 -15.65 13.66 1.79
N GLY A 22 -15.19 12.77 2.67
CA GLY A 22 -15.84 11.45 2.81
C GLY A 22 -15.00 10.28 3.33
N GLN A 23 -13.68 10.38 3.45
CA GLN A 23 -12.91 9.24 3.99
C GLN A 23 -12.82 9.32 5.51
N GLU A 24 -13.71 8.61 6.20
CA GLU A 24 -13.65 8.44 7.65
C GLU A 24 -12.44 7.59 8.07
N LEU A 25 -11.94 7.79 9.30
CA LEU A 25 -10.94 6.93 9.90
C LEU A 25 -11.53 5.53 10.14
N THR A 26 -11.04 4.52 9.43
CA THR A 26 -11.50 3.13 9.58
C THR A 26 -10.38 2.22 10.11
N THR A 27 -10.58 0.90 10.02
CA THR A 27 -9.69 -0.11 10.58
C THR A 27 -9.23 -1.11 9.54
N ILE A 28 -8.02 -1.65 9.73
CA ILE A 28 -7.57 -2.88 9.11
C ILE A 28 -7.37 -3.90 10.24
N HIS A 29 -8.12 -5.00 10.21
CA HIS A 29 -8.09 -5.98 11.31
C HIS A 29 -8.06 -7.42 10.77
N GLY A 30 -7.29 -8.29 11.42
CA GLY A 30 -7.14 -9.68 10.98
C GLY A 30 -6.10 -10.48 11.76
N THR A 31 -5.57 -11.53 11.14
CA THR A 31 -4.55 -12.43 11.69
C THR A 31 -3.36 -11.63 12.22
N ASN A 32 -3.26 -11.42 13.54
CA ASN A 32 -2.23 -10.60 14.18
C ASN A 32 -2.03 -9.21 13.53
N ILE A 33 -3.09 -8.61 13.01
CA ILE A 33 -3.08 -7.28 12.38
C ILE A 33 -4.16 -6.45 13.05
N ASP A 34 -3.77 -5.28 13.57
CA ASP A 34 -4.69 -4.29 14.11
C ASP A 34 -4.17 -2.89 13.81
N MET A 35 -4.78 -2.25 12.80
CA MET A 35 -4.34 -0.95 12.29
C MET A 35 -5.52 -0.01 12.07
N LYS A 36 -5.20 1.28 12.02
CA LYS A 36 -6.07 2.33 11.51
C LYS A 36 -5.67 2.69 10.09
N ILE A 37 -6.64 3.07 9.28
CA ILE A 37 -6.45 3.56 7.92
C ILE A 37 -7.24 4.86 7.76
N TYR A 38 -6.60 5.84 7.13
CA TYR A 38 -7.21 7.09 6.71
C TYR A 38 -6.65 7.43 5.33
N ASP A 39 -7.53 7.55 4.35
CA ASP A 39 -7.13 7.77 2.96
C ASP A 39 -6.11 6.71 2.47
N HIS A 40 -4.93 7.12 2.04
CA HIS A 40 -3.85 6.27 1.59
C HIS A 40 -2.80 5.95 2.67
N ALA A 41 -3.06 6.36 3.91
CA ALA A 41 -2.20 6.10 5.05
C ALA A 41 -2.77 5.01 5.95
N MET A 42 -1.90 4.18 6.52
CA MET A 42 -2.25 3.18 7.52
C MET A 42 -1.21 3.12 8.63
N ALA A 43 -1.63 2.82 9.86
CA ALA A 43 -0.73 2.71 11.01
C ALA A 43 -1.30 1.78 12.08
N GLY A 44 -0.46 0.94 12.68
CA GLY A 44 -0.87 0.10 13.79
C GLY A 44 0.07 -1.05 14.07
N ALA A 45 -0.44 -2.12 14.65
CA ALA A 45 0.31 -3.31 15.00
C ALA A 45 0.19 -4.38 13.91
N ILE A 46 1.33 -5.01 13.62
CA ILE A 46 1.42 -6.27 12.85
C ILE A 46 2.31 -7.19 13.67
N LYS A 47 1.79 -8.36 14.06
CA LYS A 47 2.44 -9.28 15.02
C LYS A 47 2.88 -8.54 16.29
N ASP A 48 4.19 -8.47 16.53
CA ASP A 48 4.80 -7.85 17.70
C ASP A 48 5.58 -6.56 17.37
N TYR A 49 5.22 -5.88 16.28
CA TYR A 49 5.82 -4.61 15.85
C TYR A 49 4.78 -3.58 15.39
N VAL A 50 5.23 -2.33 15.31
CA VAL A 50 4.44 -1.20 14.81
C VAL A 50 4.80 -0.96 13.35
N ALA A 51 3.79 -0.84 12.50
CA ALA A 51 3.95 -0.51 11.10
C ALA A 51 3.20 0.78 10.76
N TRP A 52 3.79 1.57 9.87
CA TRP A 52 3.17 2.72 9.22
C TRP A 52 3.39 2.59 7.72
N GLY A 53 2.34 2.84 6.93
CA GLY A 53 2.41 2.81 5.48
C GLY A 53 1.69 4.01 4.87
N PHE A 54 2.18 4.49 3.73
CA PHE A 54 1.55 5.54 2.95
C PHE A 54 1.73 5.29 1.46
N PHE A 55 0.64 5.40 0.69
CA PHE A 55 0.66 5.31 -0.77
C PHE A 55 0.43 6.69 -1.39
N ASP A 56 1.45 7.25 -2.02
CA ASP A 56 1.32 8.42 -2.89
C ASP A 56 0.83 7.96 -4.26
N GLU A 57 -0.48 8.06 -4.48
CA GLU A 57 -1.12 7.67 -5.73
C GLU A 57 -0.61 8.48 -6.93
N ALA A 58 -0.35 9.78 -6.75
CA ALA A 58 0.12 10.66 -7.81
C ALA A 58 1.54 10.29 -8.26
N ALA A 59 2.40 9.89 -7.32
CA ALA A 59 3.75 9.43 -7.63
C ALA A 59 3.81 7.95 -8.03
N GLY A 60 2.80 7.15 -7.70
CA GLY A 60 2.84 5.69 -7.84
C GLY A 60 3.87 5.05 -6.89
N VAL A 61 4.04 5.64 -5.71
CA VAL A 61 5.06 5.27 -4.72
C VAL A 61 4.40 4.95 -3.40
N ALA A 62 4.73 3.82 -2.77
CA ALA A 62 4.33 3.56 -1.40
C ALA A 62 5.54 3.45 -0.48
N GLU A 63 5.42 4.01 0.72
CA GLU A 63 6.42 3.93 1.78
C GLU A 63 5.91 3.05 2.91
N LEU A 64 6.76 2.15 3.40
CA LEU A 64 6.53 1.33 4.59
C LEU A 64 7.63 1.62 5.61
N ILE A 65 7.23 1.88 6.85
CA ILE A 65 8.10 1.95 8.01
C ILE A 65 7.66 0.90 9.02
N VAL A 66 8.59 0.05 9.46
CA VAL A 66 8.37 -0.94 10.53
C VAL A 66 9.29 -0.63 11.70
N ARG A 67 8.76 -0.70 12.92
CA ARG A 67 9.51 -0.49 14.16
C ARG A 67 9.32 -1.64 15.14
N LYS A 68 10.45 -2.19 15.60
CA LYS A 68 10.51 -3.25 16.61
C LYS A 68 11.71 -3.02 17.53
N TYR A 69 11.46 -2.69 18.80
CA TYR A 69 12.51 -2.28 19.74
C TYR A 69 13.34 -1.11 19.16
N GLU A 70 14.66 -1.26 19.05
CA GLU A 70 15.57 -0.25 18.48
C GLU A 70 15.65 -0.30 16.93
N LEU A 71 15.04 -1.32 16.31
CA LEU A 71 15.07 -1.48 14.86
C LEU A 71 14.02 -0.60 14.18
N THR A 72 14.45 0.21 13.22
CA THR A 72 13.58 0.91 12.26
C THR A 72 13.92 0.48 10.85
N ILE A 73 12.96 -0.10 10.15
CA ILE A 73 13.06 -0.53 8.76
C ILE A 73 12.25 0.44 7.92
N LYS A 74 12.81 0.90 6.80
CA LYS A 74 12.11 1.75 5.83
C LYS A 74 12.27 1.17 4.43
N THR A 75 11.15 1.04 3.72
CA THR A 75 11.11 0.48 2.37
C THR A 75 10.23 1.33 1.49
N ILE A 76 10.64 1.49 0.23
CA ILE A 76 9.86 2.14 -0.82
C ILE A 76 9.45 1.08 -1.84
N PHE A 77 8.15 1.03 -2.13
CA PHE A 77 7.58 0.27 -3.23
C PHE A 77 7.30 1.22 -4.39
N THR A 78 7.97 1.00 -5.51
CA THR A 78 7.82 1.83 -6.71
C THR A 78 8.14 1.02 -7.95
N LYS A 79 7.91 1.59 -9.13
CA LYS A 79 8.34 1.01 -10.40
C LYS A 79 9.86 0.92 -10.45
N GLN A 80 10.36 -0.30 -10.59
CA GLN A 80 11.77 -0.64 -10.71
C GLN A 80 12.24 -0.54 -12.17
N GLU A 81 13.55 -0.60 -12.40
CA GLU A 81 14.16 -0.57 -13.74
C GLU A 81 13.67 -1.69 -14.65
N ASN A 82 13.32 -2.85 -14.07
CA ASN A 82 12.74 -3.99 -14.79
C ASN A 82 11.27 -3.76 -15.22
N GLY A 83 10.71 -2.57 -14.95
CA GLY A 83 9.36 -2.17 -15.29
C GLY A 83 8.28 -2.64 -14.32
N LYS A 84 8.61 -3.49 -13.34
CA LYS A 84 7.68 -3.99 -12.32
C LYS A 84 7.60 -3.05 -11.14
N VAL A 85 6.45 -3.03 -10.47
CA VAL A 85 6.30 -2.32 -9.18
C VAL A 85 6.74 -3.26 -8.06
N GLY A 86 7.56 -2.79 -7.13
CA GLY A 86 8.05 -3.60 -6.01
C GLY A 86 9.02 -2.86 -5.12
N GLY A 87 9.56 -3.57 -4.13
CA GLY A 87 10.54 -3.06 -3.18
C GLY A 87 11.20 -4.20 -2.40
N THR A 88 12.29 -3.89 -1.71
CA THR A 88 13.00 -4.85 -0.86
C THR A 88 13.03 -4.34 0.58
N ILE A 89 12.48 -5.13 1.49
CA ILE A 89 12.52 -4.89 2.93
C ILE A 89 13.82 -5.49 3.46
N VAL A 90 14.66 -4.66 4.09
CA VAL A 90 15.99 -5.06 4.52
C VAL A 90 16.23 -4.60 5.95
N HIS A 91 16.75 -5.49 6.79
CA HIS A 91 17.35 -5.12 8.06
C HIS A 91 18.59 -5.95 8.34
N THR A 92 19.45 -5.43 9.23
CA THR A 92 20.62 -6.15 9.73
C THR A 92 20.45 -6.41 11.22
N LYS A 93 20.65 -7.66 11.64
CA LYS A 93 20.65 -8.08 13.04
C LYS A 93 21.85 -8.99 13.28
N ASP A 94 22.64 -8.68 14.29
CA ASP A 94 23.84 -9.45 14.68
C ASP A 94 24.83 -9.67 13.52
N GLY A 95 24.95 -8.67 12.63
CA GLY A 95 25.80 -8.73 11.43
C GLY A 95 25.24 -9.56 10.28
N VAL A 96 24.05 -10.15 10.44
CA VAL A 96 23.34 -10.90 9.39
C VAL A 96 22.29 -9.99 8.75
N GLU A 97 22.30 -9.95 7.42
CA GLU A 97 21.34 -9.20 6.62
C GLU A 97 20.12 -10.08 6.28
N TYR A 98 18.94 -9.57 6.58
CA TYR A 98 17.64 -10.19 6.28
C TYR A 98 16.97 -9.41 5.17
N LYS A 99 16.49 -10.11 4.13
CA LYS A 99 15.86 -9.50 2.95
C LYS A 99 14.54 -10.18 2.61
N THR A 100 13.54 -9.37 2.33
CA THR A 100 12.28 -9.79 1.72
C THR A 100 12.03 -8.94 0.48
N GLN A 101 12.12 -9.54 -0.71
CA GLN A 101 11.76 -8.89 -1.96
C GLN A 101 10.28 -9.07 -2.24
N ILE A 102 9.59 -8.02 -2.67
CA ILE A 102 8.18 -8.07 -3.04
C ILE A 102 8.00 -7.35 -4.36
N GLU A 103 7.42 -8.04 -5.34
CA GLU A 103 7.07 -7.48 -6.64
C GLU A 103 5.60 -7.74 -6.95
N PHE A 104 4.96 -6.78 -7.61
CA PHE A 104 3.69 -7.01 -8.26
C PHE A 104 3.88 -7.90 -9.49
N ALA A 105 3.14 -9.00 -9.56
CA ALA A 105 3.21 -9.98 -10.64
C ALA A 105 1.98 -9.97 -11.56
N GLY A 106 0.90 -9.29 -11.18
CA GLY A 106 -0.29 -9.11 -12.01
C GLY A 106 -1.60 -9.17 -11.23
N ILE A 107 -2.71 -8.92 -11.92
CA ILE A 107 -4.07 -9.07 -11.38
C ILE A 107 -4.83 -10.08 -12.25
N ASP A 108 -5.56 -10.97 -11.58
CA ASP A 108 -6.61 -11.78 -12.18
C ASP A 108 -7.96 -11.26 -11.67
N SER A 109 -8.52 -10.30 -12.40
CA SER A 109 -9.76 -9.61 -12.01
C SER A 109 -10.97 -10.53 -12.01
N ALA A 110 -10.97 -11.58 -12.84
CA ALA A 110 -12.08 -12.54 -12.91
C ALA A 110 -12.19 -13.34 -11.61
N ASN A 111 -11.04 -13.71 -11.04
CA ASN A 111 -10.97 -14.45 -9.78
C ASN A 111 -10.74 -13.56 -8.54
N LYS A 112 -10.65 -12.24 -8.74
CA LYS A 112 -10.34 -11.23 -7.70
C LYS A 112 -9.02 -11.55 -6.96
N ILE A 113 -7.96 -11.83 -7.72
CA ILE A 113 -6.64 -12.17 -7.18
C ILE A 113 -5.63 -11.10 -7.55
N ILE A 114 -4.90 -10.59 -6.56
CA ILE A 114 -3.67 -9.83 -6.73
C ILE A 114 -2.51 -10.83 -6.61
N LYS A 115 -1.66 -10.91 -7.63
CA LYS A 115 -0.49 -11.80 -7.62
C LYS A 115 0.74 -10.99 -7.22
N LEU A 116 1.40 -11.43 -6.16
CA LEU A 116 2.67 -10.89 -5.69
C LEU A 116 3.76 -11.95 -5.88
N LYS A 117 4.96 -11.53 -6.25
CA LYS A 117 6.16 -12.36 -6.16
C LYS A 117 6.88 -11.97 -4.88
N ILE A 118 6.90 -12.86 -3.90
CA ILE A 118 7.61 -12.67 -2.64
C ILE A 118 8.86 -13.53 -2.68
N ASN A 119 10.03 -12.89 -2.72
CA ASN A 119 11.30 -13.52 -3.08
C ASN A 119 11.15 -14.24 -4.44
N ASP A 120 11.23 -15.57 -4.44
CA ASP A 120 11.04 -16.41 -5.62
C ASP A 120 9.68 -17.14 -5.69
N GLU A 121 8.80 -16.91 -4.71
CA GLU A 121 7.50 -17.54 -4.62
C GLU A 121 6.38 -16.65 -5.19
N LEU A 122 5.49 -17.22 -5.99
CA LEU A 122 4.30 -16.54 -6.46
C LEU A 122 3.17 -16.73 -5.45
N VAL A 123 2.75 -15.65 -4.81
CA VAL A 123 1.69 -15.60 -3.80
C VAL A 123 0.43 -15.01 -4.41
N SER A 124 -0.70 -15.69 -4.21
CA SER A 124 -2.02 -15.22 -4.62
C SER A 124 -2.74 -14.61 -3.42
N VAL A 125 -3.03 -13.31 -3.52
CA VAL A 125 -3.82 -12.57 -2.53
C VAL A 125 -5.25 -12.49 -3.06
N HIS A 126 -6.15 -13.26 -2.48
CA HIS A 126 -7.57 -13.22 -2.78
C HIS A 126 -8.19 -11.98 -2.14
N VAL A 127 -8.97 -11.23 -2.91
CA VAL A 127 -9.66 -10.02 -2.45
C VAL A 127 -11.16 -10.24 -2.56
N VAL A 128 -11.82 -10.35 -1.42
CA VAL A 128 -13.27 -10.57 -1.34
C VAL A 128 -13.93 -9.33 -0.75
N PRO A 129 -14.54 -8.46 -1.58
CA PRO A 129 -15.31 -7.32 -1.10
C PRO A 129 -16.67 -7.77 -0.54
N GLU A 130 -17.18 -7.03 0.45
CA GLU A 130 -18.56 -7.20 0.92
C GLU A 130 -19.56 -6.77 -0.15
N SER A 131 -19.24 -5.70 -0.87
CA SER A 131 -20.01 -5.20 -2.01
C SER A 131 -19.10 -4.42 -2.97
N MET A 132 -19.65 -4.11 -4.15
CA MET A 132 -19.00 -3.23 -5.12
C MET A 132 -19.80 -1.93 -5.19
N ASN A 133 -19.12 -0.80 -5.05
CA ASN A 133 -19.68 0.53 -5.31
C ASN A 133 -18.99 1.12 -6.54
N GLU A 134 -19.69 1.15 -7.68
CA GLU A 134 -19.11 1.44 -8.98
C GLU A 134 -17.90 0.55 -9.32
N SER A 135 -16.68 1.07 -9.18
CA SER A 135 -15.40 0.39 -9.41
C SER A 135 -14.61 0.13 -8.12
N HIS A 136 -15.15 0.51 -6.97
CA HIS A 136 -14.54 0.36 -5.65
C HIS A 136 -15.01 -0.89 -4.92
N MET A 137 -14.05 -1.54 -4.27
CA MET A 137 -14.30 -2.66 -3.35
C MET A 137 -14.64 -2.09 -1.98
N VAL A 138 -15.83 -2.41 -1.47
CA VAL A 138 -16.27 -1.98 -0.13
C VAL A 138 -15.86 -3.04 0.89
N ASN A 139 -15.21 -2.60 1.96
CA ASN A 139 -14.73 -3.42 3.08
C ASN A 139 -13.99 -4.71 2.67
N PRO A 140 -13.03 -4.67 1.74
CA PRO A 140 -12.42 -5.88 1.19
C PRO A 140 -11.66 -6.69 2.23
N THR A 141 -11.88 -8.00 2.20
CA THR A 141 -11.08 -8.99 2.91
C THR A 141 -9.98 -9.52 2.00
N PHE A 142 -8.74 -9.40 2.46
CA PHE A 142 -7.55 -9.92 1.80
C PHE A 142 -7.16 -11.23 2.46
N THR A 143 -6.88 -12.26 1.67
CA THR A 143 -6.40 -13.55 2.19
C THR A 143 -5.28 -14.10 1.31
N ALA A 144 -4.17 -14.49 1.93
CA ALA A 144 -3.04 -15.13 1.28
C ALA A 144 -2.52 -16.29 2.13
N VAL A 145 -1.92 -17.28 1.48
CA VAL A 145 -1.15 -18.34 2.15
C VAL A 145 0.32 -18.13 1.81
N VAL A 146 1.15 -17.97 2.84
CA VAL A 146 2.61 -17.78 2.69
C VAL A 146 3.31 -18.75 3.63
N ALA A 147 4.22 -19.57 3.10
CA ALA A 147 4.93 -20.60 3.89
C ALA A 147 4.01 -21.52 4.73
N GLY A 148 2.79 -21.78 4.24
CA GLY A 148 1.78 -22.60 4.94
C GLY A 148 0.94 -21.86 5.99
N GLU A 149 1.25 -20.59 6.29
CA GLU A 149 0.46 -19.74 7.18
C GLU A 149 -0.61 -18.98 6.38
N THR A 150 -1.86 -19.00 6.85
CA THR A 150 -2.94 -18.19 6.27
C THR A 150 -2.98 -16.82 6.93
N ILE A 151 -2.76 -15.78 6.14
CA ILE A 151 -2.81 -14.39 6.56
C ILE A 151 -4.10 -13.80 5.98
N SER A 152 -5.01 -13.35 6.85
CA SER A 152 -6.29 -12.77 6.44
C SER A 152 -6.56 -11.49 7.21
N TYR A 153 -6.99 -10.44 6.52
CA TYR A 153 -7.39 -9.18 7.15
C TYR A 153 -8.45 -8.46 6.32
N GLN A 154 -9.35 -7.78 7.01
CA GLN A 154 -10.36 -6.91 6.39
C GLN A 154 -9.90 -5.45 6.50
N MET A 155 -9.96 -4.73 5.38
CA MET A 155 -9.77 -3.28 5.33
C MET A 155 -11.13 -2.61 5.30
N GLY A 156 -11.44 -1.75 6.27
CA GLY A 156 -12.66 -0.94 6.27
C GLY A 156 -12.59 0.22 5.28
N GLY A 157 -13.74 0.59 4.72
CA GLY A 157 -13.85 1.64 3.71
C GLY A 157 -13.72 1.11 2.28
N GLU A 158 -13.44 2.03 1.35
CA GLU A 158 -13.36 1.73 -0.08
C GLU A 158 -11.91 1.64 -0.57
N GLY A 159 -11.68 0.77 -1.57
CA GLY A 159 -10.38 0.66 -2.23
C GLY A 159 -10.50 0.23 -3.69
N CYS A 160 -9.76 0.91 -4.56
CA CYS A 160 -9.55 0.45 -5.93
C CYS A 160 -8.49 -0.66 -5.96
N TYR A 161 -8.30 -1.32 -7.11
CA TYR A 161 -7.27 -2.34 -7.26
C TYR A 161 -5.84 -1.80 -7.05
N GLY A 162 -5.57 -0.54 -7.44
CA GLY A 162 -4.26 0.10 -7.25
C GLY A 162 -3.91 0.28 -5.78
N LYS A 163 -4.77 0.95 -5.01
CA LYS A 163 -4.65 1.08 -3.55
C LYS A 163 -4.53 -0.30 -2.88
N SER A 164 -5.40 -1.24 -3.26
CA SER A 164 -5.40 -2.60 -2.72
C SER A 164 -4.10 -3.36 -2.99
N MET A 165 -3.50 -3.18 -4.16
CA MET A 165 -2.20 -3.76 -4.51
C MET A 165 -1.08 -3.22 -3.62
N PHE A 166 -0.96 -1.90 -3.47
CA PHE A 166 0.06 -1.31 -2.61
C PHE A 166 -0.13 -1.67 -1.13
N PHE A 167 -1.37 -1.70 -0.66
CA PHE A 167 -1.69 -2.10 0.71
C PHE A 167 -1.37 -3.57 0.95
N ALA A 168 -1.67 -4.46 0.00
CA ALA A 168 -1.27 -5.85 0.07
C ALA A 168 0.25 -6.02 0.13
N MET A 169 1.02 -5.30 -0.71
CA MET A 169 2.49 -5.35 -0.67
C MET A 169 3.05 -4.87 0.68
N MET A 170 2.53 -3.76 1.21
CA MET A 170 3.01 -3.20 2.48
C MET A 170 2.63 -4.07 3.68
N ILE A 171 1.37 -4.50 3.79
CA ILE A 171 0.89 -5.27 4.95
C ILE A 171 1.47 -6.68 4.94
N LEU A 172 1.38 -7.41 3.82
CA LEU A 172 1.97 -8.74 3.75
C LEU A 172 3.49 -8.66 3.86
N GLY A 173 4.12 -7.65 3.26
CA GLY A 173 5.55 -7.45 3.37
C GLY A 173 6.02 -7.20 4.79
N ALA A 174 5.32 -6.33 5.52
CA ALA A 174 5.57 -6.16 6.94
C ALA A 174 5.32 -7.45 7.70
N TYR A 175 4.23 -8.19 7.42
CA TYR A 175 3.84 -9.41 8.15
C TYR A 175 4.89 -10.53 8.06
N ILE A 176 5.48 -10.72 6.87
CA ILE A 176 6.37 -11.85 6.59
C ILE A 176 7.85 -11.57 6.87
N HIS A 177 8.24 -10.31 7.00
CA HIS A 177 9.62 -9.88 7.26
C HIS A 177 9.93 -9.85 8.76
#